data_AF-A0A813PD74-F1
#
_entry.id   AF-A0A813PD74-F1
#
_cell.length_a   1.000
_cell.length_b   1.000
_cell.length_c   1.000
_cell.angle_alpha   90.00
_cell.angle_beta   90.00
_cell.angle_gamma   90.00
#
_symmetry.space_group_name_H-M   'P 1'
#
loop_
_entity.id
_entity.type
_entity.pdbx_description
1 polymer ?
#
loop_
_entity_poly.entity_id
_entity_poly.type
_entity_poly.pdbx_seq_one_letter_code
_entity_poly.pdbx_strand_id
1 'polypeptide(L)'
;MRCIAANRSVLTVLDQNATLSDSNDYNKTATTTDIQCMDIIQFADGWYSYPDLNTFNSDLLLDTLTIRHIKSSKAISPWNVKADNPTIIPLTEIATRQLEALFNLSQLLFGLARAEQSNYTFRDLQLGQHPKRFHEAGFNKFPNNNRPIDFFAIFQLVVNDILKSGAIDVVFMMYKDPRIRCVKQKCLDLLSNVATIPEVARIILDRYCDFLIQLIQGIRDGHLIEEKVPSLSVLLRLCKVIVDKNLIELYQHLIDMQFIDIVIDLFDNNEYKYVDCVVYFIKFESLALQCLNIILQCAEHVDMWSEKAQIRLVNYCCTLLHKSVLDNEHKYHHKKRIELNHLIYAEQHSIIHSLSYAILTFLSVVRCRKEIGTFYRENEHFRELLSAMRHKYGPRSEFMSRDPSISNTLNQIASILFDRHQRKKKRHHYYNYQQKFEGYMKQNPYDQCQDEEEEEEEEEEENRQYRRCSNSLCQMIENDQVKFQNCPHCHKLSYCSQYCREVHWTLNHNSSCRSINHNGKKDDSTILCMINRCSETLPTPYQENNTLSIFHKSIFETLPIQMSQPVIESTAEITNELCYPSSSSTTTKKKSFKTLLSLLRFGSKRR
;
A
#
# COMPACT_ATOMS: atom_id res chain seq x y z
N MET A 1 12.78 0.67 16.00
CA MET A 1 13.51 1.97 16.11
C MET A 1 12.76 3.00 16.98
N ARG A 2 11.49 3.40 16.69
CA ARG A 2 10.69 4.24 17.63
C ARG A 2 10.50 3.59 19.01
N CYS A 3 10.40 2.26 19.13
CA CYS A 3 10.38 1.57 20.44
C CYS A 3 11.68 1.75 21.25
N ILE A 4 12.84 1.95 20.62
CA ILE A 4 14.13 2.11 21.32
C ILE A 4 14.24 3.51 21.92
N ALA A 5 13.82 4.53 21.17
CA ALA A 5 13.79 5.92 21.64
C ALA A 5 12.66 6.16 22.66
N ALA A 6 11.48 5.56 22.46
CA ALA A 6 10.35 5.66 23.39
C ALA A 6 10.62 4.96 24.73
N ASN A 7 11.27 3.79 24.73
CA ASN A 7 11.67 3.11 25.97
C ASN A 7 12.71 3.91 26.76
N ARG A 8 13.67 4.57 26.09
CA ARG A 8 14.59 5.50 26.77
C ARG A 8 13.89 6.72 27.36
N SER A 9 12.95 7.35 26.65
CA SER A 9 12.23 8.53 27.16
C SER A 9 11.31 8.21 28.33
N VAL A 10 10.63 7.05 28.31
CA VAL A 10 9.76 6.59 29.41
C VAL A 10 10.59 6.23 30.65
N LEU A 11 11.77 5.63 30.48
CA LEU A 11 12.69 5.34 31.58
C LEU A 11 13.27 6.62 32.21
N THR A 12 13.64 7.64 31.43
CA THR A 12 14.07 8.94 32.01
C THR A 12 12.96 9.65 32.78
N VAL A 13 11.68 9.49 32.39
CA VAL A 13 10.54 10.06 33.11
C VAL A 13 10.22 9.25 34.38
N LEU A 14 10.48 7.94 34.40
CA LEU A 14 10.33 7.11 35.60
C LEU A 14 11.48 7.30 36.60
N ASP A 15 12.73 7.45 36.14
CA ASP A 15 13.89 7.76 37.00
C ASP A 15 13.77 9.16 37.63
N GLN A 16 13.26 10.15 36.91
CA GLN A 16 13.01 11.49 37.47
C GLN A 16 11.87 11.52 38.49
N ASN A 17 10.92 10.58 38.40
CA ASN A 17 9.84 10.44 39.39
C ASN A 17 10.21 9.52 40.56
N ALA A 18 11.23 8.66 40.42
CA ALA A 18 11.74 7.80 41.49
C ALA A 18 12.64 8.55 42.50
N THR A 19 13.15 9.73 42.15
CA THR A 19 13.93 10.59 43.06
C THR A 19 13.09 11.47 43.99
N LEU A 20 11.78 11.25 44.08
CA LEU A 20 10.87 11.99 44.97
C LEU A 20 9.94 11.04 45.76
N SER A 21 10.51 10.13 46.55
CA SER A 21 9.79 9.59 47.71
C SER A 21 10.77 8.97 48.71
N ASP A 22 11.02 9.69 49.80
CA ASP A 22 11.72 9.20 50.99
C ASP A 22 10.90 8.17 51.78
N SER A 23 11.65 7.28 52.43
CA SER A 23 11.30 6.46 53.60
C SER A 23 10.34 5.26 53.43
N ASN A 24 10.90 4.06 53.36
CA ASN A 24 11.02 3.17 54.53
C ASN A 24 11.55 1.79 54.15
N ASP A 25 12.37 1.28 55.06
CA ASP A 25 13.03 -0.03 55.08
C ASP A 25 12.15 -1.19 54.60
N TYR A 26 12.61 -1.89 53.56
CA TYR A 26 12.57 -3.36 53.51
C TYR A 26 13.67 -3.87 52.58
N ASN A 27 14.74 -4.38 53.18
CA ASN A 27 15.77 -5.16 52.52
C ASN A 27 15.15 -6.43 51.92
N LYS A 28 14.86 -6.38 50.62
CA LYS A 28 14.74 -7.57 49.78
C LYS A 28 15.50 -7.28 48.49
N THR A 29 16.61 -7.98 48.35
CA THR A 29 17.43 -8.11 47.15
C THR A 29 16.57 -8.47 45.95
N ALA A 30 16.08 -7.45 45.25
CA ALA A 30 15.62 -7.59 43.87
C ALA A 30 16.88 -7.56 43.00
N THR A 31 17.41 -8.75 42.70
CA THR A 31 18.36 -8.92 41.61
C THR A 31 17.72 -8.37 40.35
N THR A 32 18.31 -7.28 39.86
CA THR A 32 18.03 -6.63 38.59
C THR A 32 18.18 -7.69 37.50
N THR A 33 17.07 -8.34 37.18
CA THR A 33 17.00 -9.35 36.13
C THR A 33 16.78 -8.57 34.85
N ASP A 34 17.90 -8.39 34.15
CA ASP A 34 18.05 -8.26 32.72
C ASP A 34 16.75 -8.08 31.91
N ILE A 35 16.49 -6.84 31.53
CA ILE A 35 15.87 -6.57 30.24
C ILE A 35 17.02 -6.19 29.30
N GLN A 36 17.66 -7.23 28.74
CA GLN A 36 18.49 -7.16 27.53
C GLN A 36 17.60 -6.75 26.34
N CYS A 37 17.12 -5.51 26.32
CA CYS A 37 16.43 -4.96 25.15
C CYS A 37 17.47 -4.31 24.27
N MET A 38 17.96 -5.11 23.32
CA MET A 38 19.14 -4.95 22.47
C MET A 38 20.33 -5.68 23.07
N ASP A 39 20.56 -6.89 22.57
CA ASP A 39 21.85 -7.11 21.91
C ASP A 39 22.09 -5.88 21.01
N ILE A 40 22.70 -4.83 21.59
CA ILE A 40 23.59 -3.97 20.82
C ILE A 40 24.39 -4.96 20.01
N ILE A 41 24.51 -4.75 18.70
CA ILE A 41 25.28 -5.63 17.85
C ILE A 41 26.76 -5.50 18.30
N GLN A 42 27.11 -6.10 19.43
CA GLN A 42 28.42 -6.58 19.75
C GLN A 42 28.57 -7.78 18.85
N PHE A 43 28.91 -7.50 17.60
CA PHE A 43 29.67 -8.48 16.85
C PHE A 43 30.80 -8.91 17.79
N ALA A 44 30.92 -10.21 18.05
CA ALA A 44 31.86 -10.77 19.01
C ALA A 44 33.31 -10.28 18.79
N ASP A 45 33.59 -9.73 17.60
CA ASP A 45 34.89 -9.26 17.14
C ASP A 45 35.07 -7.73 17.15
N GLY A 46 34.15 -6.94 17.75
CA GLY A 46 34.35 -5.50 17.94
C GLY A 46 34.42 -4.70 16.64
N TRP A 47 33.34 -4.70 15.86
CA TRP A 47 33.23 -3.84 14.68
C TRP A 47 33.47 -2.37 15.05
N TYR A 48 34.54 -1.77 14.54
CA TYR A 48 34.82 -0.35 14.71
C TYR A 48 34.20 0.41 13.54
N SER A 49 33.36 1.41 13.84
CA SER A 49 32.91 2.36 12.82
C SER A 49 34.10 3.14 12.24
N TYR A 50 34.07 3.37 10.93
CA TYR A 50 35.07 4.15 10.24
C TYR A 50 34.80 5.65 10.40
N PRO A 51 35.77 6.44 10.92
CA PRO A 51 35.55 7.85 11.19
C PRO A 51 35.09 8.68 9.99
N ASP A 52 35.56 8.33 8.79
CA ASP A 52 35.21 8.98 7.54
C ASP A 52 33.81 8.62 7.03
N LEU A 53 33.25 7.49 7.48
CA LEU A 53 31.88 7.07 7.17
C LEU A 53 30.86 7.57 8.19
N ASN A 54 31.26 8.28 9.25
CA ASN A 54 30.36 8.97 10.19
C ASN A 54 29.73 10.23 9.55
N THR A 55 29.02 10.04 8.45
CA THR A 55 28.53 11.10 7.58
C THR A 55 27.27 10.67 6.85
N PHE A 56 26.49 11.66 6.40
CA PHE A 56 25.41 11.52 5.45
C PHE A 56 25.77 12.10 4.08
N ASN A 57 27.04 12.32 3.77
CA ASN A 57 27.49 12.66 2.41
C ASN A 57 27.16 11.49 1.46
N SER A 58 26.07 11.62 0.72
CA SER A 58 25.56 10.54 -0.14
C SER A 58 26.57 10.12 -1.20
N ASP A 59 27.40 11.03 -1.71
CA ASP A 59 28.33 10.73 -2.79
C ASP A 59 29.47 9.85 -2.27
N LEU A 60 30.04 10.18 -1.10
CA LEU A 60 31.03 9.34 -0.43
C LEU A 60 30.47 7.96 -0.04
N LEU A 61 29.22 7.90 0.46
CA LEU A 61 28.57 6.65 0.81
C LEU A 61 28.33 5.77 -0.44
N LEU A 62 27.91 6.38 -1.56
CA LEU A 62 27.72 5.68 -2.83
C LEU A 62 29.03 5.19 -3.42
N ASP A 63 30.08 6.02 -3.40
CA ASP A 63 31.41 5.64 -3.86
C ASP A 63 31.93 4.46 -3.04
N THR A 64 31.78 4.53 -1.71
CA THR A 64 32.18 3.45 -0.78
C THR A 64 31.38 2.16 -1.03
N LEU A 65 30.06 2.26 -1.22
CA LEU A 65 29.20 1.12 -1.49
C LEU A 65 29.55 0.47 -2.84
N THR A 66 29.85 1.29 -3.86
CA THR A 66 30.09 0.83 -5.23
C THR A 66 31.56 0.57 -5.57
N ILE A 67 32.47 0.56 -4.59
CA ILE A 67 33.89 0.24 -4.79
C ILE A 67 34.01 -1.09 -5.58
N ARG A 68 34.34 -0.98 -6.88
CA ARG A 68 34.58 -2.12 -7.77
C ARG A 68 36.04 -2.56 -7.67
N HIS A 69 36.43 -3.12 -6.54
CA HIS A 69 37.55 -4.08 -6.53
C HIS A 69 36.90 -5.44 -6.79
N ILE A 70 36.78 -5.92 -8.03
CA ILE A 70 37.83 -6.68 -8.72
C ILE A 70 37.44 -6.69 -10.22
N LYS A 71 38.21 -5.97 -11.06
CA LYS A 71 38.06 -6.05 -12.54
C LYS A 71 38.72 -7.30 -13.14
N SER A 72 39.33 -8.18 -12.35
CA SER A 72 40.05 -9.34 -12.86
C SER A 72 39.85 -10.59 -12.01
N SER A 73 39.34 -11.63 -12.66
CA SER A 73 39.06 -12.97 -12.14
C SER A 73 37.68 -13.12 -11.52
N LYS A 74 36.96 -14.12 -12.07
CA LYS A 74 35.74 -14.82 -11.65
C LYS A 74 35.11 -14.29 -10.37
N ALA A 75 33.79 -14.07 -10.38
CA ALA A 75 32.94 -13.71 -9.25
C ALA A 75 33.18 -14.59 -8.00
N ILE A 76 34.27 -14.34 -7.30
CA ILE A 76 34.54 -14.82 -5.97
C ILE A 76 33.77 -13.82 -5.13
N SER A 77 32.66 -14.28 -4.54
CA SER A 77 32.00 -13.54 -3.48
C SER A 77 33.09 -13.00 -2.54
N PRO A 78 33.14 -11.68 -2.25
CA PRO A 78 34.17 -11.05 -1.42
C PRO A 78 34.18 -11.55 0.04
N TRP A 79 33.47 -12.62 0.30
CA TRP A 79 33.30 -13.24 1.60
C TRP A 79 33.74 -14.71 1.59
N ASN A 80 34.16 -15.28 0.45
CA ASN A 80 34.57 -16.70 0.31
C ASN A 80 36.09 -16.95 0.31
N VAL A 81 36.90 -15.96 0.66
CA VAL A 81 38.36 -16.13 0.68
C VAL A 81 38.79 -16.75 2.01
N LYS A 82 39.31 -17.98 1.97
CA LYS A 82 40.02 -18.60 3.10
C LYS A 82 41.24 -17.73 3.44
N ALA A 83 41.46 -17.50 4.73
CA ALA A 83 42.37 -16.48 5.30
C ALA A 83 43.88 -16.69 5.05
N ASP A 84 44.28 -17.54 4.11
CA ASP A 84 45.67 -18.01 4.00
C ASP A 84 46.60 -17.06 3.21
N ASN A 85 46.15 -15.86 2.81
CA ASN A 85 46.97 -14.96 2.00
C ASN A 85 47.04 -13.51 2.56
N PRO A 86 48.18 -13.10 3.17
CA PRO A 86 48.31 -11.85 3.93
C PRO A 86 48.53 -10.56 3.10
N THR A 87 48.48 -10.62 1.76
CA THR A 87 48.67 -9.45 0.87
C THR A 87 47.36 -8.88 0.30
N ILE A 88 46.22 -9.45 0.71
CA ILE A 88 44.90 -8.94 0.38
C ILE A 88 44.55 -7.92 1.47
N ILE A 89 44.36 -6.62 1.14
CA ILE A 89 43.59 -5.70 2.01
C ILE A 89 42.40 -6.53 2.48
N PRO A 90 42.31 -6.86 3.78
CA PRO A 90 41.53 -8.02 4.18
C PRO A 90 40.12 -7.75 3.67
N LEU A 91 39.61 -8.66 2.84
CA LEU A 91 38.34 -8.54 2.10
C LEU A 91 37.20 -8.09 3.05
N THR A 92 37.37 -8.40 4.33
CA THR A 92 36.60 -7.96 5.49
C THR A 92 36.53 -6.45 5.69
N GLU A 93 37.61 -5.67 5.50
CA GLU A 93 37.62 -4.21 5.67
C GLU A 93 36.72 -3.53 4.63
N ILE A 94 36.90 -3.85 3.34
CA ILE A 94 36.06 -3.29 2.26
C ILE A 94 34.59 -3.62 2.52
N ALA A 95 34.32 -4.87 2.88
CA ALA A 95 32.97 -5.33 3.08
C ALA A 95 32.30 -4.72 4.34
N THR A 96 33.09 -4.47 5.39
CA THR A 96 32.66 -3.72 6.59
C THR A 96 32.35 -2.27 6.25
N ARG A 97 33.20 -1.60 5.46
CA ARG A 97 32.97 -0.24 4.96
C ARG A 97 31.72 -0.15 4.08
N GLN A 98 31.50 -1.12 3.20
CA GLN A 98 30.28 -1.23 2.39
C GLN A 98 29.03 -1.40 3.26
N LEU A 99 29.11 -2.20 4.33
CA LEU A 99 27.98 -2.37 5.25
C LEU A 99 27.68 -1.07 6.03
N GLU A 100 28.70 -0.38 6.53
CA GLU A 100 28.49 0.91 7.20
C GLU A 100 27.91 1.95 6.23
N ALA A 101 28.40 1.98 4.98
CA ALA A 101 27.85 2.84 3.94
C ALA A 101 26.38 2.51 3.63
N LEU A 102 26.03 1.23 3.48
CA LEU A 102 24.66 0.75 3.29
C LEU A 102 23.76 1.17 4.46
N PHE A 103 24.24 1.03 5.69
CA PHE A 103 23.51 1.43 6.89
C PHE A 103 23.21 2.93 6.87
N ASN A 104 24.24 3.76 6.71
CA ASN A 104 24.11 5.23 6.75
C ASN A 104 23.24 5.74 5.60
N LEU A 105 23.37 5.15 4.41
CA LEU A 105 22.53 5.49 3.26
C LEU A 105 21.05 5.12 3.51
N SER A 106 20.78 3.96 4.12
CA SER A 106 19.42 3.58 4.51
C SER A 106 18.83 4.54 5.57
N GLN A 107 19.63 5.01 6.53
CA GLN A 107 19.18 6.00 7.52
C GLN A 107 18.90 7.36 6.90
N LEU A 108 19.75 7.81 5.98
CA LEU A 108 19.54 9.05 5.22
C LEU A 108 18.21 8.99 4.46
N LEU A 109 17.99 7.95 3.67
CA LEU A 109 16.75 7.77 2.91
C LEU A 109 15.51 7.73 3.81
N PHE A 110 15.59 7.03 4.94
CA PHE A 110 14.48 6.93 5.88
C PHE A 110 14.10 8.29 6.47
N GLY A 111 15.08 9.09 6.92
CA GLY A 111 14.79 10.41 7.48
C GLY A 111 14.30 11.40 6.42
N LEU A 112 14.87 11.37 5.20
CA LEU A 112 14.37 12.18 4.08
C LEU A 112 12.92 11.83 3.72
N ALA A 113 12.57 10.54 3.64
CA ALA A 113 11.21 10.09 3.34
C ALA A 113 10.18 10.53 4.40
N ARG A 114 10.63 10.81 5.64
CA ARG A 114 9.81 11.26 6.76
C ARG A 114 9.84 12.77 6.98
N ALA A 115 10.54 13.51 6.13
CA ALA A 115 10.82 14.93 6.30
C ALA A 115 11.50 15.26 7.66
N GLU A 116 12.35 14.36 8.15
CA GLU A 116 13.16 14.56 9.35
C GLU A 116 14.46 15.31 8.99
N GLN A 117 14.96 16.16 9.89
CA GLN A 117 16.17 16.97 9.67
C GLN A 117 17.45 16.30 10.17
N SER A 118 17.31 15.25 10.97
CA SER A 118 18.41 14.55 11.63
C SER A 118 18.13 13.06 11.67
N ASN A 119 19.20 12.27 11.70
CA ASN A 119 19.13 10.83 11.97
C ASN A 119 20.45 10.34 12.58
N TYR A 120 20.49 9.09 12.99
CA TYR A 120 21.68 8.44 13.53
C TYR A 120 22.49 7.79 12.41
N THR A 121 23.79 8.04 12.38
CA THR A 121 24.74 7.18 11.66
C THR A 121 24.98 5.89 12.44
N PHE A 122 25.63 4.91 11.81
CA PHE A 122 26.09 3.69 12.46
C PHE A 122 26.97 4.02 13.68
N ARG A 123 27.90 4.97 13.52
CA ARG A 123 28.79 5.41 14.60
C ARG A 123 28.02 6.04 15.76
N ASP A 124 27.01 6.84 15.47
CA ASP A 124 26.21 7.50 16.51
C ASP A 124 25.53 6.46 17.39
N LEU A 125 24.97 5.40 16.79
CA LEU A 125 24.36 4.30 17.54
C LEU A 125 25.40 3.52 18.35
N GLN A 126 26.56 3.22 17.76
CA GLN A 126 27.64 2.50 18.44
C GLN A 126 28.15 3.26 19.67
N LEU A 127 28.27 4.59 19.57
CA LEU A 127 28.78 5.45 20.64
C LEU A 127 27.68 6.01 21.55
N GLY A 128 26.40 5.67 21.31
CA GLY A 128 25.27 6.22 22.05
C GLY A 128 25.11 7.74 21.90
N GLN A 129 25.56 8.33 20.79
CA GLN A 129 25.47 9.76 20.50
C GLN A 129 24.05 10.17 20.06
N HIS A 130 23.76 11.46 20.17
CA HIS A 130 22.52 12.06 19.68
C HIS A 130 22.49 12.07 18.14
N PRO A 131 21.29 12.07 17.53
CA PRO A 131 21.15 12.10 16.07
C PRO A 131 21.68 13.43 15.54
N LYS A 132 22.44 13.38 14.45
CA LYS A 132 23.04 14.57 13.82
C LYS A 132 22.12 15.15 12.79
N ARG A 133 22.09 16.48 12.67
CA ARG A 133 21.43 17.10 11.51
C ARG A 133 22.16 16.68 10.26
N PHE A 134 21.40 16.40 9.21
CA PHE A 134 21.95 15.95 7.94
C PHE A 134 23.06 16.88 7.39
N HIS A 135 22.86 18.20 7.48
CA HIS A 135 23.87 19.18 7.08
C HIS A 135 25.16 19.10 7.93
N GLU A 136 25.04 18.93 9.25
CA GLU A 136 26.18 18.78 10.17
C GLU A 136 26.96 17.49 9.89
N ALA A 137 26.25 16.45 9.44
CA ALA A 137 26.83 15.18 9.03
C ALA A 137 27.34 15.20 7.57
N GLY A 138 27.45 16.36 6.91
CA GLY A 138 28.05 16.48 5.57
C GLY A 138 27.11 16.22 4.39
N PHE A 139 25.79 16.15 4.60
CA PHE A 139 24.83 16.11 3.49
C PHE A 139 24.63 17.52 2.91
N ASN A 140 25.18 17.74 1.72
CA ASN A 140 25.28 19.04 1.04
C ASN A 140 24.23 19.27 -0.06
N LYS A 141 23.26 18.36 -0.21
CA LYS A 141 22.20 18.43 -1.24
C LYS A 141 21.00 19.30 -0.83
N PHE A 142 20.99 19.84 0.39
CA PHE A 142 20.01 20.85 0.77
C PHE A 142 20.29 22.18 0.09
N PRO A 143 19.25 22.92 -0.33
CA PRO A 143 19.44 24.27 -0.83
C PRO A 143 19.97 25.18 0.30
N ASN A 144 21.05 25.93 0.03
CA ASN A 144 21.65 26.88 0.98
C ASN A 144 20.78 28.13 1.27
N ASN A 145 19.61 28.23 0.64
CA ASN A 145 18.75 29.40 0.72
C ASN A 145 17.71 29.17 1.81
N ASN A 146 17.22 30.24 2.47
CA ASN A 146 16.12 30.23 3.45
C ASN A 146 14.75 29.77 2.88
N ARG A 147 14.75 28.96 1.81
CA ARG A 147 13.56 28.36 1.22
C ARG A 147 13.15 27.14 2.03
N PRO A 148 11.85 26.84 2.11
CA PRO A 148 11.39 25.57 2.70
C PRO A 148 12.03 24.40 1.95
N ILE A 149 12.49 23.41 2.71
CA ILE A 149 13.14 22.22 2.18
C ILE A 149 12.06 21.27 1.68
N ASP A 150 12.10 20.95 0.39
CA ASP A 150 11.34 19.84 -0.18
C ASP A 150 12.12 18.54 0.01
N PHE A 151 11.84 17.86 1.13
CA PHE A 151 12.51 16.61 1.48
C PHE A 151 12.24 15.49 0.46
N PHE A 152 11.07 15.48 -0.18
CA PHE A 152 10.72 14.43 -1.13
C PHE A 152 11.47 14.60 -2.45
N ALA A 153 11.60 15.84 -2.95
CA ALA A 153 12.42 16.12 -4.13
C ALA A 153 13.89 15.73 -3.91
N ILE A 154 14.43 16.01 -2.72
CA ILE A 154 15.80 15.63 -2.35
C ILE A 154 15.93 14.12 -2.20
N PHE A 155 14.95 13.46 -1.58
CA PHE A 155 14.87 12.00 -1.51
C PHE A 155 14.92 11.37 -2.90
N GLN A 156 14.11 11.85 -3.84
CA GLN A 156 14.11 11.39 -5.23
C GLN A 156 15.47 11.58 -5.91
N LEU A 157 16.14 12.71 -5.65
CA LEU A 157 17.48 12.97 -6.18
C LEU A 157 18.49 11.93 -5.67
N VAL A 158 18.51 11.63 -4.37
CA VAL A 158 19.41 10.62 -3.79
C VAL A 158 19.09 9.21 -4.33
N VAL A 159 17.81 8.86 -4.48
CA VAL A 159 17.38 7.58 -5.08
C VAL A 159 17.85 7.46 -6.54
N ASN A 160 17.80 8.54 -7.31
CA ASN A 160 18.32 8.56 -8.67
C ASN A 160 19.84 8.37 -8.72
N ASP A 161 20.59 8.92 -7.77
CA ASP A 161 22.04 8.73 -7.68
C ASP A 161 22.41 7.28 -7.28
N ILE A 162 21.64 6.65 -6.40
CA ILE A 162 21.73 5.21 -6.09
C ILE A 162 21.54 4.38 -7.36
N LEU A 163 20.55 4.71 -8.18
CA LEU A 163 20.29 3.99 -9.42
C LEU A 163 21.43 4.18 -10.44
N LYS A 164 21.90 5.42 -10.65
CA LYS A 164 22.95 5.75 -11.63
C LYS A 164 24.32 5.16 -11.26
N SER A 165 24.63 5.07 -9.98
CA SER A 165 25.90 4.49 -9.51
C SER A 165 25.97 2.96 -9.64
N GLY A 166 24.83 2.28 -9.86
CA GLY A 166 24.75 0.83 -9.85
C GLY A 166 24.78 0.23 -8.44
N ALA A 167 24.56 1.05 -7.41
CA ALA A 167 24.54 0.61 -6.01
C ALA A 167 23.46 -0.46 -5.75
N ILE A 168 22.34 -0.43 -6.47
CA ILE A 168 21.29 -1.47 -6.37
C ILE A 168 21.86 -2.86 -6.65
N ASP A 169 22.74 -3.02 -7.64
CA ASP A 169 23.32 -4.32 -7.98
C ASP A 169 24.22 -4.85 -6.85
N VAL A 170 24.97 -3.95 -6.20
CA VAL A 170 25.77 -4.29 -5.01
C VAL A 170 24.88 -4.69 -3.84
N VAL A 171 23.78 -3.97 -3.62
CA VAL A 171 22.81 -4.28 -2.55
C VAL A 171 22.21 -5.66 -2.76
N PHE A 172 21.84 -6.03 -3.98
CA PHE A 172 21.36 -7.38 -4.28
C PHE A 172 22.43 -8.46 -4.12
N MET A 173 23.69 -8.15 -4.45
CA MET A 173 24.81 -9.05 -4.18
C MET A 173 24.99 -9.28 -2.67
N MET A 174 24.93 -8.22 -1.86
CA MET A 174 25.01 -8.31 -0.40
C MET A 174 23.80 -9.04 0.21
N TYR A 175 22.60 -8.79 -0.31
CA TYR A 175 21.36 -9.45 0.12
C TYR A 175 21.38 -10.98 -0.06
N LYS A 176 22.01 -11.44 -1.15
CA LYS A 176 22.15 -12.88 -1.44
C LYS A 176 23.14 -13.61 -0.53
N ASP A 177 23.93 -12.90 0.28
CA ASP A 177 24.85 -13.54 1.23
C ASP A 177 24.10 -13.98 2.51
N PRO A 178 23.97 -15.30 2.76
CA PRO A 178 23.18 -15.80 3.87
C PRO A 178 23.87 -15.67 5.23
N ARG A 179 25.16 -15.32 5.28
CA ARG A 179 25.96 -15.43 6.51
C ARG A 179 25.71 -14.31 7.51
N ILE A 180 25.29 -13.14 7.03
CA ILE A 180 25.19 -11.95 7.86
C ILE A 180 23.75 -11.43 7.82
N ARG A 181 22.91 -11.92 8.73
CA ARG A 181 21.47 -11.58 8.79
C ARG A 181 21.23 -10.07 8.88
N CYS A 182 22.06 -9.34 9.63
CA CYS A 182 21.94 -7.89 9.73
C CYS A 182 22.23 -7.16 8.40
N VAL A 183 23.12 -7.70 7.54
CA VAL A 183 23.34 -7.18 6.18
C VAL A 183 22.07 -7.34 5.36
N LYS A 184 21.46 -8.54 5.40
CA LYS A 184 20.20 -8.82 4.70
C LYS A 184 19.09 -7.86 5.14
N GLN A 185 18.94 -7.65 6.45
CA GLN A 185 18.00 -6.66 7.00
C GLN A 185 18.25 -5.26 6.45
N LYS A 186 19.51 -4.79 6.43
CA LYS A 186 19.85 -3.44 5.93
C LYS A 186 19.68 -3.30 4.42
N CYS A 187 19.92 -4.36 3.66
CA CYS A 187 19.60 -4.40 2.25
C CYS A 187 18.09 -4.21 2.04
N LEU A 188 17.26 -4.94 2.81
CA LEU A 188 15.80 -4.82 2.76
C LEU A 188 15.31 -3.43 3.23
N ASP A 189 15.92 -2.85 4.27
CA ASP A 189 15.60 -1.48 4.72
C ASP A 189 15.84 -0.47 3.60
N LEU A 190 17.01 -0.51 2.94
CA LEU A 190 17.34 0.35 1.80
C LEU A 190 16.37 0.11 0.63
N LEU A 191 16.17 -1.16 0.24
CA LEU A 191 15.28 -1.55 -0.85
C LEU A 191 13.84 -1.08 -0.58
N SER A 192 13.39 -1.13 0.66
CA SER A 192 12.07 -0.64 1.05
C SER A 192 11.96 0.87 0.86
N ASN A 193 13.01 1.64 1.12
CA ASN A 193 12.98 3.08 0.86
C ASN A 193 13.00 3.37 -0.65
N VAL A 194 13.95 2.82 -1.41
CA VAL A 194 14.07 3.14 -2.85
C VAL A 194 12.87 2.66 -3.66
N ALA A 195 12.23 1.54 -3.28
CA ALA A 195 11.02 1.02 -3.94
C ALA A 195 9.78 1.90 -3.73
N THR A 196 9.86 2.99 -2.96
CA THR A 196 8.80 4.00 -2.93
C THR A 196 8.71 4.80 -4.23
N ILE A 197 9.78 4.84 -5.03
CA ILE A 197 9.81 5.46 -6.35
C ILE A 197 9.36 4.41 -7.38
N PRO A 198 8.21 4.59 -8.06
CA PRO A 198 7.64 3.58 -8.95
C PRO A 198 8.58 3.11 -10.07
N GLU A 199 9.39 4.02 -10.61
CA GLU A 199 10.37 3.72 -11.66
C GLU A 199 11.45 2.76 -11.15
N VAL A 200 11.92 2.96 -9.91
CA VAL A 200 12.94 2.09 -9.30
C VAL A 200 12.34 0.73 -8.95
N ALA A 201 11.14 0.70 -8.38
CA ALA A 201 10.42 -0.54 -8.11
C ALA A 201 10.22 -1.37 -9.39
N ARG A 202 9.87 -0.73 -10.51
CA ARG A 202 9.78 -1.40 -11.82
C ARG A 202 11.12 -1.99 -12.25
N ILE A 203 12.22 -1.23 -12.14
CA ILE A 203 13.56 -1.74 -12.46
C ILE A 203 13.93 -2.94 -11.58
N ILE A 204 13.56 -2.92 -10.30
CA ILE A 204 13.76 -4.05 -9.39
C ILE A 204 13.00 -5.28 -9.89
N LEU A 205 11.72 -5.13 -10.22
CA LEU A 205 10.88 -6.22 -10.72
C LEU A 205 11.39 -6.79 -12.06
N ASP A 206 11.80 -5.92 -12.97
CA ASP A 206 12.27 -6.31 -14.31
C ASP A 206 13.63 -7.03 -14.26
N ARG A 207 14.56 -6.58 -13.41
CA ARG A 207 15.94 -7.13 -13.36
C ARG A 207 16.11 -8.26 -12.35
N TYR A 208 15.26 -8.31 -11.33
CA TYR A 208 15.39 -9.22 -10.19
C TYR A 208 14.08 -9.95 -9.93
N CYS A 209 13.49 -10.58 -10.94
CA CYS A 209 12.21 -11.28 -10.83
C CYS A 209 12.18 -12.34 -9.71
N ASP A 210 13.27 -13.11 -9.54
CA ASP A 210 13.44 -14.10 -8.47
C ASP A 210 13.43 -13.50 -7.06
N PHE A 211 13.57 -12.18 -6.95
CA PHE A 211 13.54 -11.50 -5.66
C PHE A 211 12.19 -11.62 -4.98
N LEU A 212 11.08 -11.66 -5.74
CA LEU A 212 9.75 -11.88 -5.16
C LEU A 212 9.70 -13.22 -4.40
N ILE A 213 10.29 -14.28 -4.97
CA ILE A 213 10.37 -15.59 -4.31
C ILE A 213 11.14 -15.48 -2.99
N GLN A 214 12.27 -14.79 -3.01
CA GLN A 214 13.11 -14.58 -1.82
C GLN A 214 12.40 -13.74 -0.75
N LEU A 215 11.60 -12.75 -1.14
CA LEU A 215 10.77 -11.98 -0.21
C LEU A 215 9.69 -12.85 0.43
N ILE A 216 8.98 -13.67 -0.35
CA ILE A 216 7.96 -14.60 0.19
C ILE A 216 8.60 -15.62 1.13
N GLN A 217 9.74 -16.20 0.77
CA GLN A 217 10.50 -17.09 1.66
C GLN A 217 10.93 -16.39 2.94
N GLY A 218 11.43 -15.15 2.85
CA GLY A 218 11.81 -14.34 4.01
C GLY A 218 10.63 -14.03 4.93
N ILE A 219 9.43 -13.83 4.38
CA ILE A 219 8.19 -13.65 5.15
C ILE A 219 7.78 -14.96 5.84
N ARG A 220 7.82 -16.08 5.11
CA ARG A 220 7.38 -17.39 5.62
C ARG A 220 8.33 -17.95 6.68
N ASP A 221 9.63 -17.96 6.40
CA ASP A 221 10.61 -18.76 7.14
C ASP A 221 11.61 -17.90 7.93
N GLY A 222 11.66 -16.58 7.67
CA GLY A 222 12.68 -15.70 8.21
C GLY A 222 12.52 -15.31 9.69
N HIS A 223 13.54 -14.68 10.26
CA HIS A 223 13.43 -14.08 11.59
C HIS A 223 12.51 -12.84 11.54
N LEU A 224 11.66 -12.63 12.56
CA LEU A 224 10.61 -11.60 12.54
C LEU A 224 11.15 -10.20 12.23
N ILE A 225 12.15 -9.76 12.98
CA ILE A 225 12.68 -8.39 12.92
C ILE A 225 13.65 -8.21 11.74
N GLU A 226 14.46 -9.23 11.46
CA GLU A 226 15.55 -9.14 10.49
C GLU A 226 15.09 -9.44 9.06
N GLU A 227 14.09 -10.30 8.90
CA GLU A 227 13.68 -10.80 7.58
C GLU A 227 12.20 -10.60 7.30
N LYS A 228 11.28 -11.07 8.16
CA LYS A 228 9.84 -11.03 7.84
C LYS A 228 9.34 -9.62 7.62
N VAL A 229 9.57 -8.74 8.59
CA VAL A 229 9.10 -7.36 8.56
C VAL A 229 9.75 -6.54 7.45
N PRO A 230 11.09 -6.56 7.25
CA PRO A 230 11.71 -5.87 6.14
C PRO A 230 11.27 -6.44 4.78
N SER A 231 11.16 -7.76 4.63
CA SER A 231 10.71 -8.39 3.37
C SER A 231 9.29 -7.98 3.03
N LEU A 232 8.39 -8.00 4.01
CA LEU A 232 7.02 -7.50 3.88
C LEU A 232 6.99 -6.02 3.47
N SER A 233 7.88 -5.21 4.04
CA SER A 233 7.96 -3.78 3.74
C SER A 233 8.37 -3.50 2.29
N VAL A 234 9.26 -4.32 1.74
CA VAL A 234 9.64 -4.27 0.32
C VAL A 234 8.49 -4.77 -0.55
N LEU A 235 7.94 -5.95 -0.22
CA LEU A 235 6.83 -6.57 -0.96
C LEU A 235 5.64 -5.63 -1.08
N LEU A 236 5.23 -4.96 0.01
CA LEU A 236 4.12 -4.00 0.00
C LEU A 236 4.27 -2.93 -1.08
N ARG A 237 5.49 -2.39 -1.24
CA ARG A 237 5.78 -1.33 -2.22
C ARG A 237 5.85 -1.87 -3.64
N LEU A 238 6.42 -3.06 -3.81
CA LEU A 238 6.46 -3.73 -5.10
C LEU A 238 5.04 -4.12 -5.56
N CYS A 239 4.20 -4.67 -4.68
CA CYS A 239 2.79 -5.00 -4.96
C CYS A 239 2.01 -3.78 -5.43
N LYS A 240 2.21 -2.62 -4.80
CA LYS A 240 1.59 -1.37 -5.26
C LYS A 240 1.93 -1.07 -6.72
N VAL A 241 3.21 -1.19 -7.10
CA VAL A 241 3.64 -0.93 -8.48
C VAL A 241 3.17 -2.01 -9.45
N ILE A 242 3.16 -3.27 -9.03
CA ILE A 242 2.59 -4.39 -9.81
C ILE A 242 1.14 -4.07 -10.19
N VAL A 243 0.32 -3.63 -9.24
CA VAL A 243 -1.09 -3.29 -9.50
C VAL A 243 -1.23 -1.98 -10.28
N ASP A 244 -0.56 -0.91 -9.85
CA ASP A 244 -0.66 0.40 -10.49
C ASP A 244 -0.22 0.37 -11.98
N LYS A 245 0.69 -0.55 -12.34
CA LYS A 245 1.19 -0.74 -13.71
C LYS A 245 0.58 -1.95 -14.41
N ASN A 246 -0.40 -2.61 -13.80
CA ASN A 246 -1.08 -3.79 -14.33
C ASN A 246 -0.11 -4.92 -14.78
N LEU A 247 0.89 -5.24 -13.96
CA LEU A 247 1.87 -6.30 -14.21
C LEU A 247 1.28 -7.66 -13.83
N ILE A 248 0.26 -8.11 -14.57
CA ILE A 248 -0.58 -9.27 -14.25
C ILE A 248 0.25 -10.54 -14.04
N GLU A 249 1.29 -10.79 -14.85
CA GLU A 249 2.14 -11.98 -14.74
C GLU A 249 2.85 -12.07 -13.38
N LEU A 250 3.39 -10.94 -12.89
CA LEU A 250 4.04 -10.89 -11.57
C LEU A 250 3.04 -11.01 -10.44
N TYR A 251 1.83 -10.47 -10.62
CA TYR A 251 0.75 -10.66 -9.66
C TYR A 251 0.30 -12.11 -9.58
N GLN A 252 0.11 -12.79 -10.73
CA GLN A 252 -0.20 -14.22 -10.78
C GLN A 252 0.85 -15.04 -10.06
N HIS A 253 2.13 -14.73 -10.28
CA HIS A 253 3.22 -15.40 -9.60
C HIS A 253 3.16 -15.26 -8.07
N LEU A 254 2.74 -14.09 -7.55
CA LEU A 254 2.50 -13.92 -6.11
C LEU A 254 1.35 -14.82 -5.62
N ILE A 255 0.26 -14.91 -6.38
CA ILE A 255 -0.90 -15.77 -6.06
C ILE A 255 -0.52 -17.25 -6.06
N ASP A 256 0.25 -17.69 -7.05
CA ASP A 256 0.73 -19.07 -7.15
C ASP A 256 1.64 -19.43 -5.96
N MET A 257 2.39 -18.45 -5.43
CA MET A 257 3.16 -18.59 -4.20
C MET A 257 2.32 -18.53 -2.91
N GLN A 258 0.99 -18.41 -3.02
CA GLN A 258 0.05 -18.34 -1.88
C GLN A 258 0.41 -17.24 -0.88
N PHE A 259 0.90 -16.09 -1.38
CA PHE A 259 1.49 -15.09 -0.49
C PHE A 259 0.51 -14.56 0.57
N ILE A 260 -0.79 -14.47 0.28
CA ILE A 260 -1.77 -14.05 1.27
C ILE A 260 -2.05 -15.11 2.32
N ASP A 261 -2.10 -16.39 1.95
CA ASP A 261 -2.23 -17.44 2.96
C ASP A 261 -1.06 -17.36 3.94
N ILE A 262 0.16 -17.21 3.43
CA ILE A 262 1.36 -16.98 4.26
C ILE A 262 1.19 -15.76 5.18
N VAL A 263 0.72 -14.63 4.66
CA VAL A 263 0.52 -13.39 5.45
C VAL A 263 -0.54 -13.58 6.54
N ILE A 264 -1.66 -14.25 6.23
CA ILE A 264 -2.74 -14.51 7.18
C ILE A 264 -2.30 -15.54 8.25
N ASP A 265 -1.65 -16.64 7.84
CA ASP A 265 -1.12 -17.67 8.74
C ASP A 265 -0.12 -17.07 9.75
N LEU A 266 0.71 -16.14 9.30
CA LEU A 266 1.62 -15.43 10.20
C LEU A 266 0.89 -14.54 11.19
N PHE A 267 -0.23 -13.95 10.82
CA PHE A 267 -1.01 -13.15 11.76
C PHE A 267 -1.74 -14.01 12.80
N ASP A 268 -2.23 -15.17 12.38
CA ASP A 268 -2.94 -16.11 13.25
C ASP A 268 -1.99 -16.81 14.23
N ASN A 269 -0.66 -16.77 13.98
CA ASN A 269 0.33 -17.31 14.89
C ASN A 269 0.36 -16.52 16.23
N ASN A 270 0.04 -17.24 17.31
CA ASN A 270 0.01 -16.71 18.68
C ASN A 270 1.37 -16.18 19.17
N GLU A 271 2.48 -16.67 18.61
CA GLU A 271 3.84 -16.24 18.98
C GLU A 271 4.07 -14.75 18.78
N TYR A 272 3.27 -14.10 17.94
CA TYR A 272 3.45 -12.70 17.63
C TYR A 272 2.61 -11.77 18.52
N LYS A 273 1.76 -12.26 19.42
CA LYS A 273 0.86 -11.43 20.26
C LYS A 273 1.54 -10.60 21.36
N TYR A 274 2.88 -10.49 21.37
CA TYR A 274 3.62 -9.68 22.33
C TYR A 274 3.59 -8.19 21.99
N VAL A 275 3.59 -7.33 23.02
CA VAL A 275 3.49 -5.86 22.91
C VAL A 275 4.56 -5.28 22.00
N ASP A 276 5.79 -5.80 22.08
CA ASP A 276 6.91 -5.30 21.30
C ASP A 276 6.82 -5.65 19.80
N CYS A 277 6.00 -6.64 19.46
CA CYS A 277 5.77 -7.06 18.08
C CYS A 277 4.64 -6.29 17.39
N VAL A 278 3.79 -5.60 18.16
CA VAL A 278 2.59 -4.89 17.69
C VAL A 278 2.87 -3.95 16.51
N VAL A 279 3.94 -3.13 16.60
CA VAL A 279 4.25 -2.11 15.58
C VAL A 279 4.51 -2.75 14.21
N TYR A 280 4.91 -4.02 14.18
CA TYR A 280 5.17 -4.75 12.95
C TYR A 280 3.89 -5.23 12.27
N PHE A 281 2.85 -5.57 13.02
CA PHE A 281 1.59 -6.06 12.46
C PHE A 281 0.82 -5.04 11.66
N ILE A 282 0.97 -3.76 11.97
CA ILE A 282 0.36 -2.68 11.19
C ILE A 282 0.72 -2.80 9.70
N LYS A 283 1.93 -3.31 9.40
CA LYS A 283 2.35 -3.56 8.02
C LYS A 283 1.66 -4.77 7.40
N PHE A 284 1.44 -5.85 8.15
CA PHE A 284 0.71 -7.04 7.70
C PHE A 284 -0.76 -6.70 7.42
N GLU A 285 -1.38 -5.97 8.33
CA GLU A 285 -2.76 -5.48 8.18
C GLU A 285 -2.89 -4.55 6.98
N SER A 286 -1.93 -3.64 6.80
CA SER A 286 -1.90 -2.76 5.63
C SER A 286 -1.79 -3.56 4.32
N LEU A 287 -0.97 -4.62 4.28
CA LEU A 287 -0.88 -5.48 3.10
C LEU A 287 -2.22 -6.20 2.82
N ALA A 288 -2.84 -6.79 3.85
CA ALA A 288 -4.11 -7.49 3.69
C ALA A 288 -5.21 -6.56 3.19
N LEU A 289 -5.30 -5.35 3.74
CA LEU A 289 -6.26 -4.34 3.29
C LEU A 289 -5.98 -3.85 1.86
N GLN A 290 -4.71 -3.73 1.47
CA GLN A 290 -4.35 -3.43 0.09
C GLN A 290 -4.76 -4.57 -0.84
N CYS A 291 -4.51 -5.83 -0.47
CA CYS A 291 -4.94 -6.99 -1.24
C CYS A 291 -6.45 -7.05 -1.40
N LEU A 292 -7.18 -6.76 -0.31
CA LEU A 292 -8.62 -6.63 -0.36
C LEU A 292 -9.00 -5.54 -1.36
N ASN A 293 -8.41 -4.34 -1.28
CA ASN A 293 -8.69 -3.27 -2.23
C ASN A 293 -8.43 -3.67 -3.70
N ILE A 294 -7.34 -4.40 -3.98
CA ILE A 294 -6.98 -4.84 -5.33
C ILE A 294 -8.05 -5.77 -5.92
N ILE A 295 -8.48 -6.78 -5.15
CA ILE A 295 -9.54 -7.71 -5.54
C ILE A 295 -10.83 -6.93 -5.86
N LEU A 296 -11.09 -5.80 -5.22
CA LEU A 296 -12.34 -5.06 -5.48
C LEU A 296 -12.33 -4.18 -6.71
N GLN A 297 -11.16 -3.65 -7.03
CA GLN A 297 -11.04 -2.65 -8.08
C GLN A 297 -10.94 -3.29 -9.46
N CYS A 298 -10.50 -4.54 -9.56
CA CYS A 298 -10.28 -5.20 -10.84
C CYS A 298 -10.81 -6.63 -10.84
N ALA A 299 -11.83 -6.89 -11.66
CA ALA A 299 -12.42 -8.22 -11.85
C ALA A 299 -11.38 -9.26 -12.31
N GLU A 300 -10.46 -8.86 -13.19
CA GLU A 300 -9.36 -9.73 -13.64
C GLU A 300 -8.51 -10.23 -12.47
N HIS A 301 -8.25 -9.36 -11.48
CA HIS A 301 -7.50 -9.74 -10.29
C HIS A 301 -8.32 -10.63 -9.35
N VAL A 302 -9.66 -10.53 -9.32
CA VAL A 302 -10.51 -11.43 -8.51
C VAL A 302 -10.39 -12.86 -9.01
N ASP A 303 -10.50 -13.04 -10.33
CA ASP A 303 -10.60 -14.36 -10.97
C ASP A 303 -9.31 -15.17 -10.82
N MET A 304 -8.17 -14.49 -10.60
CA MET A 304 -6.88 -15.12 -10.30
C MET A 304 -6.86 -15.80 -8.93
N TRP A 305 -7.72 -15.38 -7.99
CA TRP A 305 -7.73 -15.90 -6.63
C TRP A 305 -8.70 -17.06 -6.49
N SER A 306 -8.25 -18.13 -5.83
CA SER A 306 -9.17 -19.19 -5.40
C SER A 306 -10.26 -18.62 -4.47
N GLU A 307 -11.48 -19.12 -4.61
CA GLU A 307 -12.62 -18.71 -3.76
C GLU A 307 -12.28 -18.85 -2.27
N LYS A 308 -11.57 -19.93 -1.90
CA LYS A 308 -11.07 -20.16 -0.53
C LYS A 308 -10.18 -19.02 -0.04
N ALA A 309 -9.20 -18.58 -0.84
CA ALA A 309 -8.30 -17.49 -0.47
C ALA A 309 -9.04 -16.15 -0.37
N GLN A 310 -10.00 -15.89 -1.26
CA GLN A 310 -10.85 -14.69 -1.20
C GLN A 310 -11.67 -14.67 0.10
N ILE A 311 -12.35 -15.77 0.44
CA ILE A 311 -13.14 -15.89 1.68
C ILE A 311 -12.24 -15.70 2.90
N ARG A 312 -11.06 -16.32 2.90
CA ARG A 312 -10.09 -16.21 3.99
C ARG A 312 -9.64 -14.76 4.21
N LEU A 313 -9.27 -14.06 3.15
CA LEU A 313 -8.87 -12.65 3.21
C LEU A 313 -10.01 -11.74 3.70
N VAL A 314 -11.23 -11.93 3.19
CA VAL A 314 -12.39 -11.16 3.63
C VAL A 314 -12.67 -11.40 5.11
N ASN A 315 -12.71 -12.66 5.56
CA ASN A 315 -12.92 -13.00 6.96
C ASN A 315 -11.84 -12.39 7.86
N TYR A 316 -10.58 -12.47 7.42
CA TYR A 316 -9.46 -11.85 8.12
C TYR A 316 -9.63 -10.33 8.28
N CYS A 317 -9.93 -9.62 7.19
CA CYS A 317 -10.20 -8.18 7.24
C CYS A 317 -11.42 -7.84 8.11
N CYS A 318 -12.48 -8.66 8.08
CA CYS A 318 -13.63 -8.52 9.00
C CYS A 318 -13.19 -8.64 10.46
N THR A 319 -12.39 -9.66 10.80
CA THR A 319 -11.89 -9.86 12.17
C THR A 319 -11.02 -8.69 12.63
N LEU A 320 -10.13 -8.18 11.75
CA LEU A 320 -9.33 -6.98 12.04
C LEU A 320 -10.21 -5.78 12.35
N LEU A 321 -11.21 -5.51 11.51
CA LEU A 321 -12.14 -4.40 11.72
C LEU A 321 -13.00 -4.60 12.97
N HIS A 322 -13.44 -5.83 13.24
CA HIS A 322 -14.23 -6.18 14.42
C HIS A 322 -13.48 -5.86 15.71
N LYS A 323 -12.23 -6.33 15.83
CA LYS A 323 -11.35 -5.97 16.96
C LYS A 323 -11.20 -4.45 17.05
N SER A 324 -10.94 -3.78 15.93
CA SER A 324 -10.78 -2.31 15.83
C SER A 324 -11.96 -1.48 16.32
N VAL A 325 -13.16 -1.97 16.06
CA VAL A 325 -14.38 -1.24 16.34
C VAL A 325 -14.85 -1.50 17.76
N LEU A 326 -14.88 -2.78 18.19
CA LEU A 326 -15.56 -3.23 19.41
C LEU A 326 -14.72 -3.19 20.69
N ASP A 327 -13.39 -3.27 20.61
CA ASP A 327 -12.54 -3.24 21.82
C ASP A 327 -12.65 -1.93 22.64
N ASN A 328 -13.29 -0.89 22.07
CA ASN A 328 -13.51 0.38 22.74
C ASN A 328 -14.73 0.40 23.70
N GLU A 329 -15.65 -0.56 23.61
CA GLU A 329 -16.90 -0.52 24.39
C GLU A 329 -16.77 -1.17 25.77
N HIS A 330 -15.82 -2.09 25.97
CA HIS A 330 -15.57 -2.72 27.27
C HIS A 330 -14.63 -1.87 28.16
N LYS A 331 -15.18 -0.78 28.70
CA LYS A 331 -14.54 0.12 29.69
C LYS A 331 -14.05 -0.54 31.00
N TYR A 332 -14.23 -1.86 31.22
CA TYR A 332 -14.16 -2.44 32.57
C TYR A 332 -13.01 -3.42 32.90
N HIS A 333 -12.11 -3.76 31.98
CA HIS A 333 -10.93 -4.57 32.36
C HIS A 333 -9.61 -3.99 31.84
N HIS A 334 -9.16 -2.94 32.52
CA HIS A 334 -7.83 -2.32 32.36
C HIS A 334 -6.64 -3.30 32.41
N LYS A 335 -6.82 -4.54 32.89
CA LYS A 335 -5.74 -5.52 33.04
C LYS A 335 -5.47 -6.40 31.81
N LYS A 336 -6.34 -6.36 30.78
CA LYS A 336 -6.14 -7.04 29.48
C LYS A 336 -6.01 -6.09 28.29
N ARG A 337 -5.73 -4.81 28.56
CA ARG A 337 -5.50 -3.73 27.58
C ARG A 337 -4.31 -3.94 26.62
N ILE A 338 -3.65 -5.09 26.70
CA ILE A 338 -2.46 -5.46 25.92
C ILE A 338 -2.84 -6.19 24.63
N GLU A 339 -4.11 -6.42 24.35
CA GLU A 339 -4.54 -6.59 22.95
C GLU A 339 -4.60 -5.20 22.33
N LEU A 340 -3.41 -4.63 22.11
CA LEU A 340 -3.25 -3.30 21.55
C LEU A 340 -3.95 -3.31 20.19
N ASN A 341 -4.95 -2.46 20.04
CA ASN A 341 -5.68 -2.41 18.81
C ASN A 341 -4.84 -1.69 17.76
N HIS A 342 -4.19 -2.44 16.88
CA HIS A 342 -3.15 -1.95 15.97
C HIS A 342 -3.64 -0.83 15.05
N LEU A 343 -4.92 -0.87 14.66
CA LEU A 343 -5.57 0.17 13.86
C LEU A 343 -5.77 1.47 14.65
N ILE A 344 -6.04 1.40 15.96
CA ILE A 344 -6.09 2.57 16.84
C ILE A 344 -4.69 3.15 17.06
N TYR A 345 -3.68 2.29 17.26
CA TYR A 345 -2.29 2.74 17.34
C TYR A 345 -1.85 3.42 16.03
N ALA A 346 -2.22 2.84 14.88
CA ALA A 346 -1.98 3.44 13.58
C ALA A 346 -2.74 4.77 13.41
N GLU A 347 -3.99 4.88 13.89
CA GLU A 347 -4.75 6.14 13.88
C GLU A 347 -4.11 7.22 14.76
N GLN A 348 -3.50 6.83 15.90
CA GLN A 348 -2.86 7.75 16.85
C GLN A 348 -1.44 8.18 16.43
N HIS A 349 -0.70 7.33 15.71
CA HIS A 349 0.72 7.54 15.41
C HIS A 349 1.05 7.71 13.92
N SER A 350 0.09 7.48 13.03
CA SER A 350 0.15 7.83 11.61
C SER A 350 -0.80 8.98 11.38
N ILE A 351 -0.29 10.09 10.85
CA ILE A 351 -1.14 11.15 10.33
C ILE A 351 -1.85 10.54 9.12
N ILE A 352 -3.17 10.35 9.26
CA ILE A 352 -4.16 10.19 8.19
C ILE A 352 -4.43 8.73 7.70
N HIS A 353 -5.67 8.27 7.93
CA HIS A 353 -6.45 7.30 7.14
C HIS A 353 -6.34 5.77 7.35
N SER A 354 -5.56 5.13 8.23
CA SER A 354 -5.51 3.64 8.22
C SER A 354 -6.88 2.98 8.48
N LEU A 355 -7.58 3.36 9.56
CA LEU A 355 -8.89 2.80 9.89
C LEU A 355 -10.00 3.32 8.98
N SER A 356 -10.07 4.64 8.70
CA SER A 356 -11.02 5.19 7.73
C SER A 356 -10.90 4.54 6.37
N TYR A 357 -9.67 4.37 5.87
CA TYR A 357 -9.40 3.72 4.59
C TYR A 357 -9.73 2.23 4.62
N ALA A 358 -9.39 1.52 5.71
CA ALA A 358 -9.76 0.13 5.88
C ALA A 358 -11.28 -0.04 5.83
N ILE A 359 -11.99 0.81 6.56
CA ILE A 359 -13.45 0.88 6.60
C ILE A 359 -13.99 1.20 5.20
N LEU A 360 -13.55 2.25 4.53
CA LEU A 360 -14.03 2.64 3.21
C LEU A 360 -13.75 1.57 2.14
N THR A 361 -12.56 0.95 2.19
CA THR A 361 -12.17 -0.16 1.32
C THR A 361 -13.12 -1.32 1.54
N PHE A 362 -13.30 -1.73 2.80
CA PHE A 362 -14.19 -2.81 3.17
C PHE A 362 -15.65 -2.53 2.78
N LEU A 363 -16.13 -1.32 3.04
CA LEU A 363 -17.46 -0.89 2.66
C LEU A 363 -17.65 -0.87 1.13
N SER A 364 -16.60 -0.52 0.38
CA SER A 364 -16.60 -0.64 -1.08
C SER A 364 -16.69 -2.10 -1.53
N VAL A 365 -16.06 -3.05 -0.81
CA VAL A 365 -16.23 -4.51 -1.03
C VAL A 365 -17.71 -4.86 -0.99
N VAL A 366 -18.32 -4.44 0.10
CA VAL A 366 -19.68 -4.78 0.46
C VAL A 366 -20.63 -4.24 -0.59
N ARG A 367 -20.39 -3.02 -1.08
CA ARG A 367 -21.21 -2.39 -2.11
C ARG A 367 -21.15 -3.12 -3.46
N CYS A 368 -19.97 -3.58 -3.89
CA CYS A 368 -19.78 -4.09 -5.25
C CYS A 368 -20.23 -5.54 -5.47
N ARG A 369 -20.34 -6.37 -4.42
CA ARG A 369 -20.75 -7.78 -4.59
C ARG A 369 -22.26 -7.96 -4.69
N LYS A 370 -22.73 -8.63 -5.76
CA LYS A 370 -24.14 -9.02 -5.92
C LYS A 370 -24.58 -9.97 -4.79
N GLU A 371 -23.72 -10.91 -4.37
CA GLU A 371 -24.00 -11.84 -3.27
C GLU A 371 -23.90 -11.21 -1.87
N ILE A 372 -23.61 -9.92 -1.71
CA ILE A 372 -23.41 -9.34 -0.37
C ILE A 372 -24.63 -9.52 0.54
N GLY A 373 -25.84 -9.57 -0.02
CA GLY A 373 -27.04 -9.84 0.75
C GLY A 373 -27.11 -11.27 1.28
N THR A 374 -26.42 -12.22 0.67
CA THR A 374 -26.24 -13.59 1.16
C THR A 374 -25.14 -13.63 2.22
N PHE A 375 -23.97 -13.04 1.92
CA PHE A 375 -22.88 -12.91 2.90
C PHE A 375 -23.33 -12.20 4.20
N TYR A 376 -24.07 -11.09 4.11
CA TYR A 376 -24.65 -10.39 5.27
C TYR A 376 -25.66 -11.23 6.06
N ARG A 377 -26.37 -12.16 5.40
CA ARG A 377 -27.34 -13.04 6.07
C ARG A 377 -26.63 -14.19 6.78
N GLU A 378 -25.56 -14.71 6.20
CA GLU A 378 -24.88 -15.90 6.69
C GLU A 378 -23.77 -15.56 7.70
N ASN A 379 -23.21 -14.35 7.65
CA ASN A 379 -22.09 -13.95 8.50
C ASN A 379 -22.56 -13.02 9.64
N GLU A 380 -22.83 -13.60 10.81
CA GLU A 380 -23.28 -12.88 12.01
C GLU A 380 -22.26 -11.82 12.46
N HIS A 381 -20.97 -12.17 12.51
CA HIS A 381 -19.89 -11.25 12.89
C HIS A 381 -19.82 -10.02 12.00
N PHE A 382 -20.09 -10.17 10.70
CA PHE A 382 -20.14 -9.04 9.78
C PHE A 382 -21.31 -8.09 10.08
N ARG A 383 -22.47 -8.62 10.51
CA ARG A 383 -23.60 -7.78 10.93
C ARG A 383 -23.29 -7.02 12.22
N GLU A 384 -22.70 -7.72 13.19
CA GLU A 384 -22.25 -7.12 14.46
C GLU A 384 -21.26 -5.99 14.19
N LEU A 385 -20.26 -6.23 13.34
CA LEU A 385 -19.29 -5.23 12.90
C LEU A 385 -19.96 -4.01 12.28
N LEU A 386 -20.87 -4.19 11.31
CA LEU A 386 -21.57 -3.06 10.69
C LEU A 386 -22.43 -2.27 11.68
N SER A 387 -23.08 -2.96 12.62
CA SER A 387 -23.86 -2.32 13.69
C SER A 387 -22.96 -1.47 14.58
N ALA A 388 -21.84 -2.04 15.02
CA ALA A 388 -20.85 -1.37 15.86
C ALA A 388 -20.19 -0.17 15.14
N MET A 389 -19.85 -0.33 13.85
CA MET A 389 -19.32 0.75 13.03
C MET A 389 -20.33 1.88 12.85
N ARG A 390 -21.61 1.55 12.64
CA ARG A 390 -22.67 2.56 12.55
C ARG A 390 -22.89 3.27 13.89
N HIS A 391 -22.76 2.58 15.01
CA HIS A 391 -22.84 3.20 16.33
C HIS A 391 -21.66 4.17 16.54
N LYS A 392 -20.44 3.71 16.27
CA LYS A 392 -19.19 4.44 16.51
C LYS A 392 -18.88 5.55 15.51
N TYR A 393 -19.23 5.38 14.23
CA TYR A 393 -18.88 6.28 13.12
C TYR A 393 -20.09 6.78 12.32
N GLY A 394 -21.31 6.44 12.72
CA GLY A 394 -22.53 6.86 12.03
C GLY A 394 -22.81 8.36 12.15
N PRO A 395 -23.94 8.83 11.60
CA PRO A 395 -24.25 10.27 11.49
C PRO A 395 -24.51 10.95 12.84
N ARG A 396 -24.68 10.16 13.91
CA ARG A 396 -24.78 10.65 15.29
C ARG A 396 -23.45 10.56 16.06
N SER A 397 -22.37 10.11 15.43
CA SER A 397 -21.07 9.98 16.07
C SER A 397 -20.30 11.30 16.08
N GLU A 398 -19.45 11.49 17.09
CA GLU A 398 -18.51 12.61 17.15
C GLU A 398 -17.52 12.58 15.97
N PHE A 399 -17.26 11.39 15.40
CA PHE A 399 -16.40 11.20 14.22
C PHE A 399 -16.97 11.79 12.93
N MET A 400 -18.29 12.02 12.84
CA MET A 400 -18.88 12.64 11.65
C MET A 400 -18.26 14.03 11.35
N SER A 401 -17.86 14.76 12.41
CA SER A 401 -17.19 16.06 12.27
C SER A 401 -15.75 15.95 11.76
N ARG A 402 -15.07 14.83 12.04
CA ARG A 402 -13.66 14.60 11.67
C ARG A 402 -13.51 13.99 10.28
N ASP A 403 -14.36 13.03 9.95
CA ASP A 403 -14.32 12.31 8.67
C ASP A 403 -15.74 11.94 8.19
N PRO A 404 -16.46 12.88 7.54
CA PRO A 404 -17.83 12.65 7.10
C PRO A 404 -17.92 11.54 6.03
N SER A 405 -16.82 11.20 5.36
CA SER A 405 -16.80 10.20 4.28
C SER A 405 -17.17 8.81 4.78
N ILE A 406 -16.66 8.43 5.97
CA ILE A 406 -16.96 7.14 6.62
C ILE A 406 -18.45 7.04 6.94
N SER A 407 -18.96 8.08 7.60
CA SER A 407 -20.36 8.15 8.04
C SER A 407 -21.32 8.06 6.86
N ASN A 408 -21.03 8.81 5.79
CA ASN A 408 -21.80 8.79 4.55
C ASN A 408 -21.77 7.40 3.89
N THR A 409 -20.61 6.75 3.85
CA THR A 409 -20.47 5.41 3.26
C THR A 409 -21.20 4.34 4.08
N LEU A 410 -21.10 4.41 5.41
CA LEU A 410 -21.85 3.54 6.33
C LEU A 410 -23.36 3.70 6.17
N ASN A 411 -23.85 4.93 6.04
CA ASN A 411 -25.27 5.19 5.79
C ASN A 411 -25.73 4.64 4.44
N GLN A 412 -24.93 4.81 3.38
CA GLN A 412 -25.24 4.25 2.07
C GLN A 412 -25.35 2.71 2.13
N ILE A 413 -24.43 2.05 2.84
CA ILE A 413 -24.47 0.59 2.99
C ILE A 413 -25.61 0.14 3.88
N ALA A 414 -25.87 0.83 4.97
CA ALA A 414 -27.03 0.57 5.81
C ALA A 414 -28.33 0.70 5.00
N SER A 415 -28.46 1.73 4.15
CA SER A 415 -29.60 1.88 3.23
C SER A 415 -29.68 0.72 2.23
N ILE A 416 -28.57 0.36 1.56
CA ILE A 416 -28.57 -0.76 0.60
C ILE A 416 -28.98 -2.09 1.27
N LEU A 417 -28.47 -2.36 2.47
CA LEU A 417 -28.77 -3.58 3.21
C LEU A 417 -30.20 -3.57 3.79
N PHE A 418 -30.64 -2.44 4.33
CA PHE A 418 -31.98 -2.27 4.90
C PHE A 418 -33.05 -2.30 3.82
N ASP A 419 -32.85 -1.63 2.68
CA ASP A 419 -33.76 -1.65 1.53
C ASP A 419 -33.93 -3.08 1.00
N ARG A 420 -32.84 -3.85 0.90
CA ARG A 420 -32.90 -5.26 0.49
C ARG A 420 -33.64 -6.12 1.52
N HIS A 421 -33.49 -5.85 2.81
CA HIS A 421 -34.21 -6.57 3.86
C HIS A 421 -35.72 -6.23 3.84
N GLN A 422 -36.07 -4.95 3.72
CA GLN A 422 -37.46 -4.51 3.65
C GLN A 422 -38.17 -5.03 2.40
N ARG A 423 -37.52 -5.01 1.23
CA ARG A 423 -38.08 -5.62 0.01
C ARG A 423 -38.38 -7.11 0.18
N LYS A 424 -37.57 -7.85 0.95
CA LYS A 424 -37.85 -9.26 1.25
C LYS A 424 -39.01 -9.44 2.23
N LYS A 425 -39.09 -8.62 3.29
CA LYS A 425 -40.24 -8.63 4.20
C LYS A 425 -41.54 -8.31 3.46
N LYS A 426 -41.54 -7.29 2.59
CA LYS A 426 -42.67 -6.95 1.72
C LYS A 426 -43.07 -8.11 0.81
N ARG A 427 -42.11 -8.76 0.12
CA ARG A 427 -42.40 -9.96 -0.70
C ARG A 427 -42.97 -11.12 0.10
N HIS A 428 -42.49 -11.33 1.32
CA HIS A 428 -43.01 -12.41 2.17
C HIS A 428 -44.40 -12.09 2.72
N HIS A 429 -44.65 -10.82 3.06
CA HIS A 429 -45.99 -10.34 3.42
C HIS A 429 -46.95 -10.47 2.25
N TYR A 430 -46.55 -10.04 1.05
CA TYR A 430 -47.33 -10.20 -0.18
C TYR A 430 -47.62 -11.68 -0.49
N TYR A 431 -46.64 -12.57 -0.36
CA TYR A 431 -46.85 -14.00 -0.58
C TYR A 431 -47.80 -14.62 0.46
N ASN A 432 -47.69 -14.24 1.74
CA ASN A 432 -48.62 -14.68 2.78
C ASN A 432 -50.02 -14.10 2.59
N TYR A 433 -50.12 -12.86 2.11
CA TYR A 433 -51.38 -12.23 1.76
C TYR A 433 -52.03 -12.95 0.57
N GLN A 434 -51.27 -13.20 -0.50
CA GLN A 434 -51.71 -13.95 -1.68
C GLN A 434 -52.17 -15.38 -1.31
N GLN A 435 -51.45 -16.08 -0.44
CA GLN A 435 -51.90 -17.41 0.04
C GLN A 435 -53.20 -17.34 0.85
N LYS A 436 -53.37 -16.31 1.68
CA LYS A 436 -54.63 -16.09 2.40
C LYS A 436 -55.75 -15.76 1.42
N PHE A 437 -55.51 -14.85 0.47
CA PHE A 437 -56.45 -14.43 -0.55
C PHE A 437 -56.88 -15.59 -1.45
N GLU A 438 -55.95 -16.43 -1.93
CA GLU A 438 -56.27 -17.67 -2.64
C GLU A 438 -57.06 -18.66 -1.78
N GLY A 439 -56.81 -18.70 -0.47
CA GLY A 439 -57.60 -19.47 0.49
C GLY A 439 -59.04 -18.95 0.62
N TYR A 440 -59.23 -17.63 0.69
CA TYR A 440 -60.53 -16.97 0.74
C TYR A 440 -61.31 -17.12 -0.57
N MET A 441 -60.67 -16.92 -1.73
CA MET A 441 -61.26 -17.12 -3.06
C MET A 441 -61.72 -18.56 -3.29
N LYS A 442 -61.03 -19.55 -2.72
CA LYS A 442 -61.49 -20.96 -2.75
C LYS A 442 -62.70 -21.23 -1.86
N GLN A 443 -62.97 -20.39 -0.86
CA GLN A 443 -64.05 -20.59 0.10
C GLN A 443 -65.32 -19.78 -0.23
N ASN A 444 -65.24 -18.73 -1.05
CA ASN A 444 -66.43 -17.92 -1.37
C ASN A 444 -66.40 -17.33 -2.80
N PRO A 445 -66.99 -18.01 -3.81
CA PRO A 445 -66.88 -17.61 -5.22
C PRO A 445 -67.72 -16.40 -5.68
N TYR A 446 -68.45 -15.73 -4.79
CA TYR A 446 -69.53 -14.80 -5.17
C TYR A 446 -69.36 -13.35 -4.73
N ASP A 447 -68.20 -12.96 -4.19
CA ASP A 447 -67.97 -11.61 -3.63
C ASP A 447 -66.76 -10.95 -4.30
N GLN A 448 -66.93 -10.50 -5.55
CA GLN A 448 -65.81 -10.14 -6.44
C GLN A 448 -65.88 -8.72 -7.05
N CYS A 449 -66.64 -7.78 -6.48
CA CYS A 449 -66.94 -6.53 -7.21
C CYS A 449 -66.70 -5.19 -6.48
N GLN A 450 -65.98 -5.12 -5.34
CA GLN A 450 -65.74 -3.81 -4.69
C GLN A 450 -64.31 -3.54 -4.18
N ASP A 451 -63.40 -4.53 -4.18
CA ASP A 451 -62.07 -4.35 -3.59
C ASP A 451 -60.96 -3.95 -4.58
N GLU A 452 -61.24 -3.94 -5.90
CA GLU A 452 -60.22 -3.59 -6.92
C GLU A 452 -59.89 -2.08 -6.96
N GLU A 453 -60.80 -1.18 -6.54
CA GLU A 453 -60.55 0.27 -6.54
C GLU A 453 -59.71 0.75 -5.34
N GLU A 454 -59.79 0.11 -4.16
CA GLU A 454 -58.95 0.46 -3.00
C GLU A 454 -57.51 -0.09 -3.15
N GLU A 455 -57.31 -1.24 -3.81
CA GLU A 455 -55.97 -1.78 -4.08
C GLU A 455 -55.17 -0.96 -5.11
N GLU A 456 -55.82 -0.37 -6.12
CA GLU A 456 -55.15 0.51 -7.09
C GLU A 456 -54.67 1.84 -6.45
N GLU A 457 -55.44 2.43 -5.51
CA GLU A 457 -55.02 3.65 -4.80
C GLU A 457 -53.83 3.41 -3.86
N GLU A 458 -53.77 2.26 -3.17
CA GLU A 458 -52.65 1.92 -2.29
C GLU A 458 -51.36 1.56 -3.08
N GLU A 459 -51.48 0.86 -4.23
CA GLU A 459 -50.32 0.60 -5.11
C GLU A 459 -49.78 1.89 -5.77
N GLU A 460 -50.65 2.86 -6.08
CA GLU A 460 -50.22 4.17 -6.58
C GLU A 460 -49.50 5.02 -5.51
N GLU A 461 -49.89 4.92 -4.24
CA GLU A 461 -49.18 5.60 -3.15
C GLU A 461 -47.81 4.95 -2.84
N GLU A 462 -47.69 3.62 -2.85
CA GLU A 462 -46.42 2.93 -2.62
C GLU A 462 -45.40 3.11 -3.78
N ASN A 463 -45.88 3.35 -5.01
CA ASN A 463 -45.01 3.58 -6.18
C ASN A 463 -44.50 5.01 -6.34
N ARG A 464 -44.86 5.94 -5.44
CA ARG A 464 -44.28 7.29 -5.42
C ARG A 464 -42.82 7.24 -4.97
N GLN A 465 -41.90 7.01 -5.93
CA GLN A 465 -40.47 7.15 -5.68
C GLN A 465 -40.16 8.59 -5.21
N TYR A 466 -39.74 8.73 -3.96
CA TYR A 466 -39.25 10.01 -3.42
C TYR A 466 -38.14 10.57 -4.31
N ARG A 467 -38.37 11.78 -4.84
CA ARG A 467 -37.47 12.43 -5.81
C ARG A 467 -36.31 13.12 -5.09
N ARG A 468 -35.16 13.23 -5.74
CA ARG A 468 -34.01 14.02 -5.26
C ARG A 468 -34.02 15.41 -5.88
N CYS A 469 -33.50 16.40 -5.14
CA CYS A 469 -33.40 17.76 -5.66
C CYS A 469 -32.47 17.76 -6.88
N SER A 470 -32.90 18.38 -7.97
CA SER A 470 -32.12 18.40 -9.22
C SER A 470 -30.89 19.31 -9.15
N ASN A 471 -30.78 20.15 -8.12
CA ASN A 471 -29.55 20.91 -7.86
C ASN A 471 -28.51 19.98 -7.23
N SER A 472 -27.41 19.69 -7.93
CA SER A 472 -26.35 18.77 -7.46
C SER A 472 -25.66 19.20 -6.16
N LEU A 473 -25.76 20.49 -5.81
CA LEU A 473 -25.25 21.02 -4.54
C LEU A 473 -26.23 20.81 -3.36
N CYS A 474 -27.47 20.39 -3.64
CA CYS A 474 -28.51 20.14 -2.65
C CYS A 474 -28.75 18.64 -2.49
N GLN A 475 -28.58 18.13 -1.26
CA GLN A 475 -28.75 16.69 -0.95
C GLN A 475 -30.15 16.33 -0.44
N MET A 476 -31.12 17.24 -0.53
CA MET A 476 -32.48 17.02 -0.04
C MET A 476 -33.23 15.98 -0.88
N ILE A 477 -34.01 15.13 -0.20
CA ILE A 477 -34.89 14.10 -0.76
C ILE A 477 -36.33 14.45 -0.39
N GLU A 478 -37.26 14.33 -1.33
CA GLU A 478 -38.69 14.59 -1.13
C GLU A 478 -39.24 13.69 -0.03
N ASN A 479 -40.13 14.21 0.81
CA ASN A 479 -40.82 13.46 1.86
C ASN A 479 -42.26 13.96 1.99
N ASP A 480 -43.04 13.33 2.87
CA ASP A 480 -44.48 13.62 3.01
C ASP A 480 -44.78 15.06 3.45
N GLN A 481 -43.80 15.75 4.06
CA GLN A 481 -43.94 17.13 4.53
C GLN A 481 -43.48 18.18 3.50
N VAL A 482 -42.60 17.80 2.56
CA VAL A 482 -41.97 18.73 1.62
C VAL A 482 -42.08 18.18 0.22
N LYS A 483 -43.13 18.59 -0.49
CA LYS A 483 -43.32 18.29 -1.92
C LYS A 483 -42.40 19.14 -2.78
N PHE A 484 -41.68 18.53 -3.71
CA PHE A 484 -40.78 19.22 -4.60
C PHE A 484 -41.55 19.89 -5.74
N GLN A 485 -41.14 21.10 -6.08
CA GLN A 485 -41.71 21.84 -7.19
C GLN A 485 -40.98 21.49 -8.48
N ASN A 486 -41.74 21.14 -9.51
CA ASN A 486 -41.19 20.92 -10.84
C ASN A 486 -40.78 22.25 -11.49
N CYS A 487 -39.79 22.20 -12.38
CA CYS A 487 -39.45 23.35 -13.21
C CYS A 487 -40.68 23.80 -14.02
N PRO A 488 -41.10 25.08 -13.96
CA PRO A 488 -42.29 25.55 -14.66
C PRO A 488 -42.17 25.55 -16.19
N HIS A 489 -40.96 25.35 -16.72
CA HIS A 489 -40.71 25.35 -18.16
C HIS A 489 -40.59 23.94 -18.75
N CYS A 490 -39.80 23.04 -18.14
CA CYS A 490 -39.62 21.69 -18.69
C CYS A 490 -40.40 20.61 -17.96
N HIS A 491 -40.89 20.86 -16.75
CA HIS A 491 -41.52 19.90 -15.84
C HIS A 491 -40.72 18.62 -15.49
N LYS A 492 -39.53 18.42 -16.07
CA LYS A 492 -38.68 17.22 -15.91
C LYS A 492 -37.84 17.22 -14.64
N LEU A 493 -37.42 18.41 -14.19
CA LEU A 493 -36.57 18.55 -13.00
C LEU A 493 -37.41 19.00 -11.80
N SER A 494 -37.10 18.46 -10.62
CA SER A 494 -37.79 18.73 -9.36
C SER A 494 -36.85 19.38 -8.34
N TYR A 495 -37.34 20.38 -7.61
CA TYR A 495 -36.56 21.19 -6.68
C TYR A 495 -37.23 21.30 -5.32
N CYS A 496 -36.45 21.19 -4.24
CA CYS A 496 -36.95 21.34 -2.87
C CYS A 496 -37.30 22.79 -2.50
N SER A 497 -36.77 23.78 -3.22
CA SER A 497 -37.03 25.20 -3.00
C SER A 497 -36.80 26.03 -4.25
N GLN A 498 -37.40 27.23 -4.28
CA GLN A 498 -37.16 28.21 -5.34
C GLN A 498 -35.67 28.57 -5.48
N TYR A 499 -34.97 28.70 -4.35
CA TYR A 499 -33.53 28.96 -4.33
C TYR A 499 -32.73 27.89 -5.08
N CYS A 500 -32.99 26.59 -4.82
CA CYS A 500 -32.29 25.52 -5.53
C CYS A 500 -32.57 25.52 -7.03
N ARG A 501 -33.79 25.93 -7.43
CA ARG A 501 -34.15 26.09 -8.83
C ARG A 501 -33.34 27.22 -9.47
N GLU A 502 -33.25 28.39 -8.83
CA GLU A 502 -32.52 29.55 -9.34
C GLU A 502 -31.02 29.28 -9.47
N VAL A 503 -30.41 28.65 -8.47
CA VAL A 503 -28.99 28.24 -8.50
C VAL A 503 -28.73 27.23 -9.62
N HIS A 504 -29.58 26.21 -9.76
CA HIS A 504 -29.39 25.24 -10.85
C HIS A 504 -29.68 25.87 -12.23
N TRP A 505 -30.61 26.83 -12.31
CA TRP A 505 -30.92 27.59 -13.52
C TRP A 505 -29.71 28.35 -14.06
N THR A 506 -29.00 29.07 -13.19
CA THR A 506 -27.82 29.86 -13.57
C THR A 506 -26.61 28.99 -13.94
N LEU A 507 -26.42 27.85 -13.25
CA LEU A 507 -25.27 26.99 -13.48
C LEU A 507 -25.37 26.17 -14.78
N ASN A 508 -26.51 25.53 -15.04
CA ASN A 508 -26.59 24.57 -16.15
C ASN A 508 -28.00 24.35 -16.74
N HIS A 509 -29.06 24.59 -15.98
CA HIS A 509 -30.40 24.21 -16.46
C HIS A 509 -30.95 25.13 -17.56
N ASN A 510 -30.61 26.42 -17.60
CA ASN A 510 -31.17 27.36 -18.57
C ASN A 510 -30.97 26.95 -20.05
N SER A 511 -29.77 26.48 -20.40
CA SER A 511 -29.43 26.06 -21.77
C SER A 511 -30.23 24.82 -22.22
N SER A 512 -30.35 23.83 -21.34
CA SER A 512 -31.11 22.60 -21.60
C SER A 512 -32.63 22.82 -21.60
N CYS A 513 -33.12 23.69 -20.71
CA CYS A 513 -34.56 23.92 -20.53
C CYS A 513 -35.21 24.62 -21.74
N ARG A 514 -34.54 25.63 -22.31
CA ARG A 514 -35.07 26.39 -23.47
C ARG A 514 -35.21 25.55 -24.74
N SER A 515 -34.36 24.53 -24.91
CA SER A 515 -34.39 23.67 -26.09
C SER A 515 -35.67 22.82 -26.24
N ILE A 516 -36.38 22.60 -25.13
CA ILE A 516 -37.58 21.76 -25.10
C ILE A 516 -38.84 22.56 -25.48
N ASN A 517 -38.83 23.88 -25.33
CA ASN A 517 -40.03 24.71 -25.45
C ASN A 517 -40.36 25.19 -26.87
N HIS A 518 -39.47 24.96 -27.86
CA HIS A 518 -39.66 25.48 -29.21
C HIS A 518 -40.15 24.47 -30.27
N ASN A 519 -40.18 23.17 -29.98
CA ASN A 519 -40.68 22.17 -30.93
C ASN A 519 -41.69 21.26 -30.24
N GLY A 520 -42.97 21.64 -30.31
CA GLY A 520 -44.12 20.80 -29.91
C GLY A 520 -44.34 19.57 -30.82
N LYS A 521 -43.28 18.95 -31.33
CA LYS A 521 -43.34 17.66 -32.01
C LYS A 521 -42.33 16.72 -31.35
N LYS A 522 -42.86 15.68 -30.71
CA LYS A 522 -42.11 14.60 -30.06
C LYS A 522 -41.29 13.86 -31.12
N ASP A 523 -39.97 14.01 -31.09
CA ASP A 523 -39.04 13.06 -31.68
C ASP A 523 -38.26 12.39 -30.54
N ASP A 524 -38.54 11.10 -30.32
CA ASP A 524 -37.99 10.27 -29.25
C ASP A 524 -36.50 9.88 -29.46
N SER A 525 -35.85 10.35 -30.52
CA SER A 525 -34.47 9.98 -30.86
C SER A 525 -33.37 10.79 -30.15
N THR A 526 -33.71 11.87 -29.44
CA THR A 526 -32.70 12.74 -28.79
C THR A 526 -32.41 12.37 -27.32
N ILE A 527 -33.22 11.50 -26.71
CA ILE A 527 -33.20 11.21 -25.26
C ILE A 527 -31.97 10.38 -24.83
N LEU A 528 -31.35 9.63 -25.74
CA LEU A 528 -30.21 8.77 -25.39
C LEU A 528 -28.84 9.48 -25.41
N CYS A 529 -28.74 10.71 -25.94
CA CYS A 529 -27.44 11.37 -26.14
C CYS A 529 -27.03 12.33 -25.00
N MET A 530 -27.94 12.75 -24.12
CA MET A 530 -27.63 13.77 -23.09
C MET A 530 -27.31 13.21 -21.69
N ILE A 531 -27.74 11.99 -21.36
CA ILE A 531 -27.45 11.38 -20.04
C ILE A 531 -25.98 10.92 -19.94
N ASN A 532 -25.32 10.61 -21.06
CA ASN A 532 -23.93 10.12 -21.06
C ASN A 532 -22.84 11.21 -21.12
N ARG A 533 -23.19 12.50 -21.23
CA ARG A 533 -22.19 13.59 -21.37
C ARG A 533 -21.81 14.32 -20.08
N CYS A 534 -22.44 14.01 -18.94
CA CYS A 534 -22.08 14.60 -17.64
C CYS A 534 -20.97 13.85 -16.89
N SER A 535 -20.38 12.81 -17.47
CA SER A 535 -19.39 11.94 -16.81
C SER A 535 -17.94 12.20 -17.22
N GLU A 536 -17.66 13.04 -18.22
CA GLU A 536 -16.31 13.21 -18.78
C GLU A 536 -15.93 14.69 -18.95
N THR A 537 -15.54 15.34 -17.87
CA THR A 537 -14.66 16.53 -17.95
C THR A 537 -13.77 16.62 -16.71
N LEU A 538 -12.57 16.04 -16.81
CA LEU A 538 -11.38 16.50 -16.09
C LEU A 538 -10.25 16.68 -17.11
N PRO A 539 -9.35 17.67 -16.92
CA PRO A 539 -8.46 18.15 -17.96
C PRO A 539 -7.28 17.19 -18.20
N THR A 540 -7.03 16.87 -19.47
CA THR A 540 -5.82 16.19 -19.94
C THR A 540 -4.60 17.10 -19.82
N PRO A 541 -3.44 16.64 -19.32
CA PRO A 541 -2.18 17.33 -19.55
C PRO A 541 -1.57 16.85 -20.88
N TYR A 542 -1.17 17.82 -21.70
CA TYR A 542 -0.03 17.82 -22.63
C TYR A 542 0.30 16.52 -23.38
N GLN A 543 0.01 16.51 -24.68
CA GLN A 543 0.67 15.66 -25.66
C GLN A 543 2.08 16.18 -25.94
N GLU A 544 3.11 15.35 -25.75
CA GLU A 544 4.37 15.46 -26.48
C GLU A 544 4.71 14.12 -27.17
N ASN A 545 4.61 14.18 -28.50
CA ASN A 545 5.42 13.54 -29.53
C ASN A 545 5.86 12.06 -29.40
N ASN A 546 5.18 11.24 -30.20
CA ASN A 546 5.68 9.99 -30.77
C ASN A 546 6.94 10.21 -31.63
N THR A 547 8.03 9.50 -31.29
CA THR A 547 9.01 8.98 -32.28
C THR A 547 9.77 7.82 -31.65
N LEU A 548 9.38 6.58 -31.97
CA LEU A 548 10.23 5.57 -32.63
C LEU A 548 9.55 4.19 -32.56
N SER A 549 9.15 3.71 -33.73
CA SER A 549 8.94 2.31 -34.05
C SER A 549 10.24 1.69 -34.60
N ILE A 550 10.32 0.36 -34.52
CA ILE A 550 11.15 -0.59 -35.31
C ILE A 550 12.50 -1.01 -34.68
N PHE A 551 12.58 -2.22 -34.10
CA PHE A 551 13.23 -3.41 -34.71
C PHE A 551 13.09 -4.70 -33.86
N HIS A 552 12.54 -5.75 -34.50
CA HIS A 552 12.67 -7.23 -34.36
C HIS A 552 12.70 -7.91 -32.96
N LYS A 553 11.84 -8.90 -32.62
CA LYS A 553 11.42 -10.17 -33.26
C LYS A 553 12.55 -11.22 -33.37
N SER A 554 12.64 -12.16 -32.41
CA SER A 554 12.25 -13.58 -32.55
C SER A 554 13.02 -14.57 -31.65
N ILE A 555 12.35 -15.68 -31.28
CA ILE A 555 12.85 -17.06 -30.97
C ILE A 555 13.22 -17.29 -29.47
N PHE A 556 12.78 -18.32 -28.71
CA PHE A 556 12.34 -19.71 -28.98
C PHE A 556 11.22 -20.18 -28.02
N GLU A 557 10.42 -21.14 -28.49
CA GLU A 557 9.40 -21.94 -27.78
C GLU A 557 10.01 -23.07 -26.91
N THR A 558 9.27 -23.46 -25.85
CA THR A 558 8.96 -24.83 -25.32
C THR A 558 10.11 -25.87 -25.14
N LEU A 559 10.36 -26.50 -23.97
CA LEU A 559 9.59 -27.51 -23.17
C LEU A 559 10.59 -28.13 -22.10
N PRO A 560 10.23 -29.15 -21.28
CA PRO A 560 9.60 -29.12 -19.95
C PRO A 560 10.53 -29.54 -18.77
N ILE A 561 9.94 -29.44 -17.57
CA ILE A 561 10.40 -29.92 -16.26
C ILE A 561 10.62 -31.45 -16.23
N GLN A 562 11.73 -31.92 -15.63
CA GLN A 562 11.76 -33.17 -14.85
C GLN A 562 12.68 -33.06 -13.63
N MET A 563 12.14 -33.47 -12.49
CA MET A 563 12.83 -33.64 -11.21
C MET A 563 13.59 -34.96 -11.16
N SER A 564 14.82 -34.95 -10.62
CA SER A 564 15.32 -36.00 -9.72
C SER A 564 16.63 -35.57 -9.06
N GLN A 565 16.79 -36.01 -7.81
CA GLN A 565 17.86 -35.72 -6.86
C GLN A 565 18.94 -36.84 -6.89
N PRO A 566 20.00 -36.82 -6.05
CA PRO A 566 21.40 -36.91 -6.49
C PRO A 566 22.05 -38.29 -6.29
N VAL A 567 23.17 -38.53 -6.98
CA VAL A 567 24.14 -39.59 -6.64
C VAL A 567 25.57 -39.05 -6.75
N ILE A 568 26.39 -39.46 -5.79
CA ILE A 568 27.81 -39.15 -5.54
C ILE A 568 28.71 -40.04 -6.41
N GLU A 569 29.81 -39.50 -6.95
CA GLU A 569 31.16 -40.11 -7.18
C GLU A 569 31.96 -39.24 -8.18
N SER A 570 32.96 -38.49 -7.73
CA SER A 570 34.40 -38.80 -7.67
C SER A 570 35.14 -38.87 -9.02
N THR A 571 36.05 -37.90 -9.20
CA THR A 571 37.39 -37.96 -9.84
C THR A 571 37.56 -38.58 -11.23
N ALA A 572 38.04 -37.78 -12.19
CA ALA A 572 39.28 -38.07 -12.93
C ALA A 572 39.69 -36.87 -13.81
N GLU A 573 40.94 -36.47 -13.65
CA GLU A 573 41.72 -35.60 -14.52
C GLU A 573 41.94 -36.27 -15.88
N ILE A 574 41.77 -35.54 -16.98
CA ILE A 574 42.50 -35.82 -18.23
C ILE A 574 42.96 -34.48 -18.82
N THR A 575 44.27 -34.27 -18.71
CA THR A 575 45.08 -33.35 -19.50
C THR A 575 45.08 -33.78 -20.97
N ASN A 576 45.03 -32.82 -21.89
CA ASN A 576 45.77 -32.93 -23.15
C ASN A 576 46.04 -31.55 -23.74
N GLU A 577 47.32 -31.21 -23.72
CA GLU A 577 47.97 -30.19 -24.52
C GLU A 577 47.80 -30.48 -26.01
N LEU A 578 47.76 -29.45 -26.85
CA LEU A 578 48.40 -29.47 -28.17
C LEU A 578 48.55 -28.04 -28.72
N CYS A 579 49.81 -27.60 -28.68
CA CYS A 579 50.57 -26.75 -29.60
C CYS A 579 49.92 -25.63 -30.45
N TYR A 580 50.51 -24.44 -30.27
CA TYR A 580 50.63 -23.30 -31.19
C TYR A 580 51.07 -23.69 -32.63
N PRO A 581 50.85 -22.80 -33.62
CA PRO A 581 51.95 -21.90 -33.97
C PRO A 581 51.54 -20.42 -34.08
N SER A 582 52.53 -19.59 -33.76
CA SER A 582 52.60 -18.15 -33.86
C SER A 582 52.84 -17.64 -35.29
N SER A 583 52.35 -16.42 -35.57
CA SER A 583 52.81 -15.40 -36.53
C SER A 583 51.57 -14.55 -36.90
N SER A 584 51.58 -13.25 -37.12
CA SER A 584 52.63 -12.30 -37.50
C SER A 584 52.15 -10.87 -37.18
N SER A 585 53.13 -10.00 -36.99
CA SER A 585 53.00 -8.54 -36.87
C SER A 585 52.64 -7.87 -38.20
N THR A 586 51.71 -6.92 -38.20
CA THR A 586 51.70 -5.81 -39.16
C THR A 586 51.23 -4.51 -38.52
N THR A 587 52.16 -3.57 -38.43
CA THR A 587 51.93 -2.13 -38.28
C THR A 587 51.39 -1.56 -39.59
N THR A 588 50.39 -0.67 -39.55
CA THR A 588 50.39 0.67 -40.20
C THR A 588 49.01 1.35 -40.23
N LYS A 589 48.96 2.56 -39.64
CA LYS A 589 48.40 3.82 -40.19
C LYS A 589 47.04 3.80 -40.95
N LYS A 590 46.03 4.51 -40.42
CA LYS A 590 45.59 5.87 -40.87
C LYS A 590 44.19 6.26 -40.35
N LYS A 591 44.10 7.52 -39.90
CA LYS A 591 43.05 8.54 -40.14
C LYS A 591 41.60 8.23 -39.74
N SER A 592 41.06 9.04 -38.83
CA SER A 592 39.66 9.48 -38.94
C SER A 592 39.62 11.00 -39.11
N PHE A 593 38.72 11.41 -40.01
CA PHE A 593 38.58 12.71 -40.61
C PHE A 593 37.51 13.50 -39.86
N LYS A 594 37.80 14.78 -39.65
CA LYS A 594 36.89 15.78 -39.09
C LYS A 594 36.07 16.39 -40.23
N THR A 595 34.79 16.66 -39.93
CA THR A 595 33.97 17.74 -40.52
C THR A 595 33.21 17.45 -41.81
N LEU A 596 31.88 17.45 -41.68
CA LEU A 596 31.01 18.16 -42.61
C LEU A 596 29.94 18.91 -41.79
N LEU A 597 29.96 20.22 -41.99
CA LEU A 597 29.15 21.25 -41.37
C LEU A 597 28.32 21.87 -42.51
N SER A 598 27.12 22.35 -42.19
CA SER A 598 26.43 23.50 -42.81
C SER A 598 25.20 23.26 -43.69
N LEU A 599 24.28 24.26 -43.56
CA LEU A 599 23.08 24.65 -44.32
C LEU A 599 21.76 24.19 -43.67
N LEU A 600 20.85 25.03 -43.12
CA LEU A 600 20.51 26.47 -43.21
C LEU A 600 19.75 26.87 -41.91
N ARG A 601 20.09 27.89 -41.10
CA ARG A 601 19.82 29.35 -41.18
C ARG A 601 18.43 29.80 -41.69
N PHE A 602 17.62 30.37 -40.79
CA PHE A 602 16.88 31.68 -40.83
C PHE A 602 16.39 31.93 -39.38
N GLY A 603 16.73 33.00 -38.65
CA GLY A 603 16.27 34.41 -38.79
C GLY A 603 14.78 34.51 -38.40
N SER A 604 14.29 35.21 -37.38
CA SER A 604 14.54 36.59 -36.96
C SER A 604 13.88 36.92 -35.59
N LYS A 605 14.27 38.08 -35.05
CA LYS A 605 13.99 38.75 -33.76
C LYS A 605 12.57 39.36 -33.59
N ARG A 606 12.34 39.82 -32.33
CA ARG A 606 11.41 40.86 -31.79
C ARG A 606 10.00 40.34 -31.45
N ARG A 607 9.41 40.63 -30.28
CA ARG A 607 9.59 41.68 -29.25
C ARG A 607 9.76 41.09 -27.86
#